data_AF-A0A3N4E7V7-F1
#
_entry.id   AF-A0A3N4E7V7-F1
#
_cell.length_a   1.000
_cell.length_b   1.000
_cell.length_c   1.000
_cell.angle_alpha   90.00
_cell.angle_beta   90.00
_cell.angle_gamma   90.00
#
_symmetry.space_group_name_H-M   'P 1'
#
loop_
_entity.id
_entity.type
_entity.pdbx_description
1 polymer ?
#
loop_
_entity_poly.entity_id
_entity_poly.type
_entity_poly.pdbx_seq_one_letter_code
_entity_poly.pdbx_strand_id
1 'polypeptide(L)'
;MMPIFNAEQWSYNHFLNGFFGDPRRTDRVIEVAADMARCSGKSIALSCQGNEAKVEGAYRLIRNDKMSSEVISASGFQHTAELAQSYAEILAIDDTTH
;
A
#
# COMPACT_ATOMS: atom_id res chain seq x y z
N MET A 1 -1.33 20.09 -0.53
CA MET A 1 -2.05 19.08 0.26
C MET A 1 -2.30 17.88 -0.64
N MET A 2 -1.75 16.72 -0.30
CA MET A 2 -2.02 15.51 -1.08
C MET A 2 -3.49 15.09 -0.92
N PRO A 3 -4.14 14.57 -1.98
CA PRO A 3 -5.51 14.10 -1.89
C PRO A 3 -5.56 12.76 -1.14
N ILE A 4 -5.53 12.81 0.19
CA ILE A 4 -5.73 11.65 1.07
C ILE A 4 -7.14 11.05 0.94
N PHE A 5 -8.08 11.81 0.35
CA PHE A 5 -9.47 11.39 0.15
C PHE A 5 -9.68 10.50 -1.08
N ASN A 6 -8.66 10.30 -1.92
CA ASN A 6 -8.71 9.42 -3.07
C ASN A 6 -7.81 8.20 -2.83
N ALA A 7 -8.41 7.02 -2.67
CA ALA A 7 -7.71 5.79 -2.30
C ALA A 7 -6.73 5.33 -3.38
N GLU A 8 -7.08 5.48 -4.65
CA GLU A 8 -6.22 5.13 -5.79
C GLU A 8 -4.97 6.01 -5.82
N GLN A 9 -5.15 7.32 -5.66
CA GLN A 9 -4.04 8.27 -5.66
C GLN A 9 -3.16 8.09 -4.41
N TRP A 10 -3.78 7.89 -3.24
CA TRP A 10 -3.06 7.57 -2.01
C TRP A 10 -2.17 6.35 -2.21
N SER A 11 -2.74 5.24 -2.68
CA SER A 11 -2.04 3.98 -2.87
C SER A 11 -0.90 4.11 -3.90
N TYR A 12 -1.17 4.74 -5.04
CA TYR A 12 -0.18 4.99 -6.08
C TYR A 12 1.05 5.72 -5.52
N ASN A 13 0.82 6.81 -4.77
CA ASN A 13 1.91 7.61 -4.21
C ASN A 13 2.76 6.85 -3.19
N HIS A 14 2.16 5.91 -2.43
CA HIS A 14 2.89 5.13 -1.43
C HIS A 14 3.71 3.98 -2.03
N PHE A 15 3.23 3.38 -3.12
CA PHE A 15 3.76 2.09 -3.58
C PHE A 15 4.36 2.07 -4.99
N LEU A 16 4.21 3.15 -5.78
CA LEU A 16 4.76 3.23 -7.14
C LEU A 16 6.27 2.96 -7.19
N ASN A 17 7.02 3.50 -6.24
CA ASN A 17 8.47 3.40 -6.20
C ASN A 17 8.97 2.06 -5.61
N GLY A 18 8.06 1.17 -5.23
CA GLY A 18 8.39 -0.15 -4.70
C GLY A 18 8.93 -1.08 -5.78
N PHE A 19 10.15 -1.59 -5.61
CA PHE A 19 10.74 -2.59 -6.50
C PHE A 19 10.36 -4.01 -6.10
N PHE A 20 9.26 -4.53 -6.64
CA PHE A 20 8.76 -5.89 -6.35
C PHE A 20 9.29 -6.97 -7.32
N GLY A 21 10.35 -6.66 -8.07
CA GLY A 21 10.99 -7.55 -9.05
C GLY A 21 10.19 -7.81 -10.33
N ASP A 22 8.95 -7.31 -10.43
CA ASP A 22 8.09 -7.38 -11.61
C ASP A 22 7.09 -6.20 -11.56
N PRO A 23 6.98 -5.36 -12.60
CA PRO A 23 6.05 -4.22 -12.61
C PRO A 23 4.60 -4.62 -12.32
N ARG A 24 4.17 -5.81 -12.75
CA ARG A 24 2.80 -6.30 -12.51
C ARG A 24 2.53 -6.55 -11.02
N ARG A 25 3.57 -6.80 -10.23
CA ARG A 25 3.46 -6.93 -8.77
C ARG A 25 3.32 -5.56 -8.13
N THR A 26 4.04 -4.55 -8.62
CA THR A 26 3.86 -3.15 -8.21
C THR A 26 2.41 -2.72 -8.47
N ASP A 27 1.90 -2.95 -9.69
CA ASP A 27 0.51 -2.63 -10.04
C ASP A 27 -0.49 -3.32 -9.12
N ARG A 28 -0.23 -4.60 -8.81
CA ARG A 28 -1.10 -5.39 -7.92
C ARG A 28 -1.08 -4.87 -6.48
N VAL A 29 0.09 -4.47 -5.96
CA VAL A 29 0.19 -3.84 -4.62
C VAL A 29 -0.63 -2.55 -4.59
N ILE A 30 -0.48 -1.70 -5.61
CA ILE A 30 -1.22 -0.44 -5.72
C ILE A 30 -2.74 -0.70 -5.76
N GLU A 31 -3.19 -1.65 -6.58
CA GLU A 31 -4.61 -2.01 -6.68
C GLU A 31 -5.17 -2.53 -5.35
N VAL A 32 -4.49 -3.49 -4.72
CA VAL A 32 -4.95 -4.11 -3.47
C VAL A 32 -5.00 -3.10 -2.33
N ALA A 33 -3.96 -2.26 -2.20
CA ALA A 33 -3.93 -1.23 -1.17
C ALA A 33 -5.02 -0.16 -1.38
N ALA A 34 -5.32 0.22 -2.63
CA ALA A 34 -6.42 1.15 -2.94
C ALA A 34 -7.78 0.55 -2.59
N ASP A 35 -8.02 -0.72 -2.94
CA ASP A 35 -9.27 -1.42 -2.62
C ASP A 35 -9.47 -1.54 -1.11
N MET A 36 -8.42 -1.89 -0.36
CA MET A 36 -8.45 -1.97 1.10
C MET A 36 -8.65 -0.61 1.77
N ALA A 37 -7.98 0.46 1.31
CA ALA A 37 -8.15 1.80 1.86
C ALA A 37 -9.56 2.35 1.62
N ARG A 38 -10.12 2.15 0.43
CA ARG A 38 -11.51 2.53 0.08
C ARG A 38 -12.54 1.86 0.98
N CYS A 39 -12.26 0.64 1.42
CA CYS A 39 -13.12 -0.19 2.26
C CYS A 39 -12.49 -0.45 3.65
N SER A 40 -11.85 0.58 4.23
CA SER A 40 -11.12 0.48 5.49
C SER A 40 -11.92 -0.26 6.58
N GLY A 41 -11.27 -1.23 7.23
CA GLY A 41 -11.86 -2.07 8.27
C GLY A 41 -12.69 -3.27 7.76
N LYS A 42 -12.87 -3.44 6.44
CA LYS A 42 -13.53 -4.61 5.85
C LYS A 42 -12.51 -5.69 5.44
N SER A 43 -13.00 -6.90 5.19
CA SER A 43 -12.18 -8.01 4.66
C SER A 43 -11.75 -7.75 3.21
N ILE A 44 -10.66 -8.39 2.77
CA ILE A 44 -10.18 -8.32 1.37
C ILE A 44 -11.31 -8.64 0.37
N ALA A 45 -12.09 -9.69 0.64
CA ALA A 45 -13.19 -10.08 -0.24
C ALA A 45 -14.26 -8.98 -0.40
N LEU A 46 -14.61 -8.29 0.70
CA LEU A 46 -15.56 -7.17 0.66
C LEU A 46 -14.96 -5.94 -0.02
N SER A 47 -13.66 -5.70 0.16
CA SER A 47 -12.93 -4.59 -0.48
C SER A 47 -12.92 -4.69 -2.00
N CYS A 48 -12.99 -5.90 -2.56
CA CYS A 48 -13.06 -6.14 -4.01
C CYS A 48 -14.46 -5.95 -4.62
N GLN A 49 -15.49 -5.60 -3.84
CA GLN A 49 -16.83 -5.22 -4.32
C GLN A 49 -17.47 -6.22 -5.30
N GLY A 50 -17.31 -7.53 -5.04
CA GLY A 50 -17.88 -8.60 -5.88
C GLY A 50 -17.08 -8.93 -7.14
N ASN A 51 -15.91 -8.33 -7.36
CA ASN A 51 -15.03 -8.68 -8.47
C ASN A 51 -14.13 -9.88 -8.11
N GLU A 52 -14.45 -11.06 -8.65
CA GLU A 52 -13.73 -12.30 -8.38
C GLU A 52 -12.24 -12.26 -8.80
N ALA A 53 -11.93 -11.62 -9.93
CA ALA A 53 -10.55 -11.50 -10.41
C ALA A 53 -9.68 -10.65 -9.46
N LYS A 54 -10.27 -9.62 -8.85
CA LYS A 54 -9.61 -8.82 -7.80
C LYS A 54 -9.41 -9.63 -6.53
N VAL A 55 -10.42 -10.38 -6.09
CA VAL A 55 -10.32 -11.26 -4.90
C VAL A 55 -9.18 -12.27 -5.07
N GLU A 56 -9.17 -13.00 -6.18
CA GLU A 56 -8.11 -13.97 -6.49
C GLU A 56 -6.74 -13.32 -6.58
N GLY A 57 -6.64 -12.16 -7.22
CA GLY A 57 -5.39 -11.41 -7.34
C GLY A 57 -4.85 -10.92 -5.99
N ALA A 58 -5.72 -10.44 -5.10
CA ALA A 58 -5.35 -10.01 -3.76
C ALA A 58 -4.87 -11.20 -2.91
N TYR A 59 -5.58 -12.31 -2.91
CA TYR A 59 -5.14 -13.51 -2.18
C TYR A 59 -3.86 -14.12 -2.75
N ARG A 60 -3.66 -14.06 -4.07
CA ARG A 60 -2.38 -14.46 -4.69
C ARG A 60 -1.24 -13.55 -4.27
N LEU A 61 -1.46 -12.23 -4.18
CA LEU A 61 -0.45 -11.27 -3.75
C LEU A 61 0.05 -11.60 -2.33
N ILE A 62 -0.87 -11.73 -1.37
CA ILE A 62 -0.50 -11.90 0.06
C ILE A 62 0.20 -13.23 0.36
N ARG A 63 0.03 -14.25 -0.50
CA ARG A 63 0.67 -15.56 -0.36
C ARG A 63 1.81 -15.82 -1.36
N ASN A 64 2.23 -14.79 -2.10
CA ASN A 64 3.26 -14.94 -3.12
C ASN A 64 4.64 -14.88 -2.47
N ASP A 65 5.36 -16.00 -2.42
CA ASP A 65 6.71 -16.11 -1.86
C ASP A 65 7.76 -15.20 -2.52
N LYS A 66 7.45 -14.66 -3.70
CA LYS A 66 8.31 -13.70 -4.41
C LYS A 66 8.01 -12.24 -4.03
N MET A 67 7.03 -11.99 -3.16
CA MET A 67 6.76 -10.69 -2.57
C MET A 67 7.47 -10.60 -1.23
N SER A 68 8.25 -9.54 -1.05
CA SER A 68 8.85 -9.22 0.25
C SER A 68 7.96 -8.21 0.98
N SER A 69 7.56 -8.55 2.19
CA SER A 69 6.87 -7.63 3.12
C SER A 69 7.71 -6.39 3.41
N GLU A 70 9.02 -6.57 3.51
CA GLU A 70 9.98 -5.52 3.83
C GLU A 70 10.00 -4.45 2.72
N VAL A 71 9.90 -4.86 1.45
CA VAL A 71 9.80 -3.93 0.32
C VAL A 71 8.48 -3.14 0.35
N ILE A 72 7.36 -3.78 0.73
CA ILE A 72 6.06 -3.10 0.87
C ILE A 72 6.18 -2.02 1.96
N SER A 73 6.72 -2.37 3.13
CA SER A 73 6.94 -1.43 4.23
C SER A 73 7.89 -0.30 3.84
N ALA A 74 9.05 -0.63 3.24
CA ALA A 74 10.05 0.34 2.82
C ALA A 74 9.50 1.36 1.80
N SER A 75 8.59 0.94 0.92
CA SER A 75 7.93 1.84 -0.03
C SER A 75 7.10 2.91 0.69
N GLY A 76 6.31 2.51 1.70
CA GLY A 76 5.55 3.45 2.53
C GLY A 76 6.45 4.35 3.39
N PHE A 77 7.57 3.82 3.90
CA PHE A 77 8.55 4.62 4.64
C PHE A 77 9.22 5.67 3.75
N GLN A 78 9.60 5.29 2.53
CA GLN A 78 10.20 6.20 1.56
C GLN A 78 9.25 7.35 1.21
N HIS A 79 7.96 7.04 0.99
CA HIS A 79 6.96 8.08 0.77
C HIS A 79 6.82 9.03 1.98
N THR A 80 6.86 8.49 3.20
CA THR A 80 6.86 9.31 4.42
C THR A 80 8.08 10.24 4.48
N ALA A 81 9.27 9.71 4.17
CA ALA A 81 10.51 10.48 4.14
C ALA A 81 10.47 11.61 3.09
N GLU A 82 9.88 11.38 1.92
CA GLU A 82 9.68 12.39 0.88
C GLU A 82 8.79 13.54 1.36
N LEU A 83 7.69 13.25 2.06
CA LEU A 83 6.81 14.29 2.61
C LEU A 83 7.47 15.07 3.74
N ALA A 84 8.24 14.37 4.57
CA ALA A 84 8.91 14.94 5.73
C ALA A 84 9.96 16.00 5.36
N GLN A 85 10.57 15.91 4.18
CA GLN A 85 11.55 16.90 3.68
C GLN A 85 11.03 18.34 3.65
N SER A 86 9.71 18.53 3.57
CA SER A 86 9.11 19.87 3.55
C SER A 86 9.00 20.54 4.92
N TYR A 87 9.32 19.83 6.00
CA TYR A 87 9.18 20.30 7.37
C TYR A 87 10.55 20.51 8.02
N ALA A 88 10.70 21.60 8.79
CA ALA A 88 11.95 21.93 9.49
C ALA A 88 12.17 21.11 10.77
N GLU A 89 11.09 20.57 11.35
CA GLU A 89 11.11 19.77 12.57
C GLU A 89 10.11 18.62 12.43
N ILE A 90 10.49 17.45 12.94
CA ILE A 90 9.69 16.21 12.88
C ILE A 90 9.73 15.56 14.27
N LEU A 91 8.60 15.00 14.70
CA LEU A 91 8.52 14.17 15.89
C LEU A 91 8.41 12.70 15.47
N ALA A 92 9.44 11.91 15.78
CA ALA A 92 9.44 10.46 15.57
C ALA A 92 8.88 9.77 16.81
N ILE A 93 7.61 9.38 16.77
CA ILE A 93 6.96 8.62 17.83
C ILE A 93 7.29 7.13 17.64
N ASP A 94 7.77 6.47 18.68
CA ASP A 94 8.17 5.05 18.67
C ASP A 94 7.55 4.31 19.86
N ASP A 95 6.98 3.13 19.59
CA ASP A 95 6.30 2.26 20.55
C ASP A 95 6.24 0.82 19.99
N THR A 96 5.99 -0.18 20.84
CA THR A 96 5.91 -1.59 20.45
C THR A 96 4.53 -2.18 20.74
N THR A 97 3.94 -2.88 19.77
CA THR A 97 2.68 -3.64 19.91
C THR A 97 2.88 -5.13 19.66
N HIS A 98 2.01 -5.98 20.21
CA HIS A 98 1.96 -7.43 19.99
C HIS A 98 0.72 -7.84 19.18
#